data_AF-A0A957V0T3-F1
#
_entry.id   AF-A0A957V0T3-F1
#
_cell.length_a   1.000
_cell.length_b   1.000
_cell.length_c   1.000
_cell.angle_alpha   90.00
_cell.angle_beta   90.00
_cell.angle_gamma   90.00
#
_symmetry.space_group_name_H-M   'P 1'
#
loop_
_entity.id
_entity.type
_entity.pdbx_description
1 polymer ?
#
loop_
_entity_poly.entity_id
_entity_poly.type
_entity_poly.pdbx_seq_one_letter_code
_entity_poly.pdbx_strand_id
1 'polypeptide(L)' 'METLVVTDTLAIPLGEIEWEAVRAQGAGGQNVNKVASAVHLRFDIRA' A
#
# COMPACT_ATOMS: atom_id res chain seq x y z
N MET A 1 15.84 6.98 -7.72
CA MET A 1 14.50 6.40 -7.99
C MET A 1 14.46 5.07 -7.28
N GLU A 2 13.58 4.94 -6.30
CA GLU A 2 13.47 3.74 -5.46
C GLU A 2 12.65 2.67 -6.20
N THR A 3 13.01 1.40 -6.04
CA THR A 3 12.41 0.28 -6.77
C THR A 3 12.13 -0.91 -5.84
N LEU A 4 11.06 -1.66 -6.15
CA LEU A 4 10.75 -2.95 -5.56
C LEU A 4 11.32 -4.05 -6.45
N VAL A 5 12.36 -4.73 -5.97
CA VAL A 5 12.97 -5.87 -6.67
C VAL A 5 12.09 -7.10 -6.52
N VAL A 6 11.69 -7.70 -7.64
CA VAL A 6 10.89 -8.93 -7.67
C VAL A 6 11.77 -10.13 -8.00
N THR A 7 12.65 -9.97 -9.00
CA THR A 7 13.67 -10.95 -9.38
C THR A 7 15.01 -10.25 -9.64
N ASP A 8 16.03 -11.01 -10.02
CA ASP A 8 17.32 -10.49 -10.47
C ASP A 8 17.25 -9.56 -11.69
N THR A 9 16.20 -9.69 -12.49
CA THR A 9 16.01 -9.02 -13.79
C THR A 9 14.73 -8.19 -13.86
N LEU A 10 13.87 -8.27 -12.84
CA LEU A 10 12.61 -7.55 -12.77
C LEU A 10 12.52 -6.71 -11.49
N ALA A 11 12.34 -5.40 -11.67
CA ALA A 11 12.07 -4.46 -10.59
C ALA A 11 10.98 -3.47 -11.01
N ILE A 12 10.13 -3.10 -10.05
CA ILE A 12 9.01 -2.16 -10.24
C ILE A 12 9.42 -0.81 -9.63
N PRO A 13 9.43 0.30 -10.38
CA PRO A 13 9.61 1.63 -9.82
C PRO A 13 8.55 1.95 -8.77
N LEU A 14 8.94 2.43 -7.58
CA LEU A 14 7.96 2.75 -6.54
C LEU A 14 6.97 3.85 -6.96
N GLY A 15 7.32 4.69 -7.94
CA GLY A 15 6.41 5.69 -8.50
C GLY A 15 5.23 5.10 -9.30
N GLU A 16 5.28 3.82 -9.67
CA GLU A 16 4.18 3.10 -10.31
C GLU A 16 3.26 2.42 -9.28
N ILE A 17 3.64 2.43 -8.00
CA ILE A 17 2.87 1.85 -6.90
C ILE A 17 2.21 2.98 -6.11
N GLU A 18 0.89 3.06 -6.21
CA GLU A 18 0.08 4.01 -5.44
C GLU A 18 -0.35 3.35 -4.13
N TRP A 19 -0.30 4.07 -3.01
CA TRP A 19 -0.84 3.57 -1.74
C TRP A 19 -1.44 4.69 -0.89
N GLU A 20 -2.44 4.33 -0.09
CA GLU A 20 -3.11 5.22 0.85
C GLU A 20 -3.37 4.51 2.18
N ALA A 21 -3.19 5.24 3.28
CA ALA A 21 -3.57 4.76 4.60
C ALA A 21 -5.09 4.91 4.76
N VAL A 22 -5.76 3.81 5.07
CA VAL A 22 -7.21 3.78 5.27
C VAL A 22 -7.56 3.46 6.72
N ARG A 23 -8.71 3.98 7.17
CA ARG A 23 -9.24 3.61 8.48
C ARG A 23 -9.80 2.21 8.39
N ALA A 24 -9.39 1.33 9.31
CA ALA A 24 -10.01 0.02 9.42
C ALA A 24 -11.49 0.19 9.80
N GLN A 25 -12.40 -0.36 8.99
CA GLN A 25 -13.83 -0.35 9.28
C GLN A 25 -14.19 -1.57 10.14
N GLY A 26 -14.64 -1.32 11.38
CA GLY A 26 -15.10 -2.37 12.30
C GLY A 26 -15.56 -1.78 13.64
N ALA A 27 -16.33 -2.54 14.41
CA ALA A 27 -16.71 -2.18 15.79
C ALA A 27 -15.49 -2.32 16.71
N GLY A 28 -14.51 -1.44 16.56
CA GLY A 28 -13.25 -1.51 17.27
C GLY A 28 -13.13 -0.47 18.37
N GLY A 29 -12.55 -0.86 19.50
CA GLY A 29 -12.26 0.03 20.62
C GLY A 29 -11.29 1.17 20.27
N GLN A 30 -10.75 1.86 21.29
CA GLN A 30 -9.95 3.09 21.12
C GLN A 30 -8.81 3.00 20.08
N ASN A 31 -8.19 1.83 19.90
CA ASN A 31 -7.11 1.63 18.93
C ASN A 31 -7.56 1.67 17.46
N VAL A 32 -8.79 1.25 17.17
CA VAL A 32 -9.35 1.20 15.80
C VAL A 32 -9.85 2.56 15.33
N ASN A 33 -10.29 3.42 16.27
CA ASN A 33 -10.79 4.76 15.95
C ASN A 33 -9.67 5.80 15.72
N LYS A 34 -8.45 5.53 16.17
CA LYS A 34 -7.37 6.54 16.22
C LYS A 34 -6.22 6.30 15.23
N VAL A 35 -6.00 5.08 14.77
CA VAL A 35 -4.88 4.73 13.88
C VAL A 35 -5.41 4.17 12.57
N ALA A 36 -4.95 4.73 11.43
CA ALA A 36 -5.14 4.14 10.11
C ALA A 36 -4.25 2.91 9.99
N SER A 37 -4.68 1.79 10.59
CA SER A 37 -3.93 0.54 10.61
C SER A 37 -4.12 -0.31 9.35
N ALA A 38 -4.94 0.15 8.41
CA ALA A 38 -5.17 -0.51 7.13
C ALA A 38 -4.55 0.33 6.00
N VAL A 39 -4.15 -0.34 4.92
CA VAL A 39 -3.54 0.28 3.75
C VAL A 39 -4.23 -0.27 2.50
N HIS A 40 -4.55 0.61 1.56
CA HIS A 40 -4.85 0.22 0.19
C HIS A 40 -3.61 0.46 -0.67
N LEU A 41 -3.21 -0.55 -1.43
CA LEU A 41 -2.10 -0.49 -2.37
C LEU A 41 -2.64 -0.87 -3.75
N ARG A 42 -2.27 -0.07 -4.75
CA ARG A 42 -2.71 -0.21 -6.12
C ARG A 42 -1.51 -0.19 -7.06
N PHE A 43 -1.51 -1.11 -8.01
CA PHE A 43 -0.50 -1.20 -9.06
C PHE A 43 -1.24 -1.56 -10.35
N ASP A 44 -1.04 -0.76 -11.39
CA ASP A 44 -1.65 -1.01 -12.70
C ASP A 44 -0.70 -1.84 -13.57
N ILE A 45 -1.14 -3.04 -13.94
CA ILE A 45 -0.33 -3.97 -14.74
C ILE A 45 -0.38 -3.63 -16.23
N ARG A 46 -1.36 -2.82 -16.68
CA ARG A 46 -1.62 -2.55 -18.10
C ARG A 46 -1.36 -1.10 -18.54
N ALA A 47 -0.90 -0.25 -17.62
CA ALA A 47 -0.67 1.17 -17.87
C ALA A 47 0.50 1.45 -18.84
#